data_AF-A0A5K0WWI1-F1
#
_entry.id   AF-A0A5K0WWI1-F1
#
_cell.length_a   1.000
_cell.length_b   1.000
_cell.length_c   1.000
_cell.angle_alpha   90.00
_cell.angle_beta   90.00
_cell.angle_gamma   90.00
#
_symmetry.space_group_name_H-M   'P 1'
#
loop_
_entity.id
_entity.type
_entity.pdbx_description
1 polymer ?
#
loop_
_entity_poly.entity_id
_entity_poly.type
_entity_poly.pdbx_seq_one_letter_code
_entity_poly.pdbx_strand_id
1 'polypeptide(L)'
;MKMAALRWVLLVAFLVAAGHGAEASRIRHYRWEVKYEYRSPDCFRKLVITINGQSPGPPILAQQGDTVVVDLKNSLHTENVAIHWHGIRQ
;
A
#
# COMPACT_ATOMS: atom_id res chain seq x y z
N MET A 1 -48.20 9.09 -18.79
CA MET A 1 -47.03 9.81 -18.21
C MET A 1 -46.31 9.06 -17.09
N LYS A 2 -46.98 8.25 -16.24
CA LYS A 2 -46.33 7.51 -15.14
C LYS A 2 -45.40 6.35 -15.56
N MET A 3 -45.73 5.64 -16.66
CA MET A 3 -44.98 4.48 -17.14
C MET A 3 -43.60 4.82 -17.72
N ALA A 4 -43.48 5.96 -18.41
CA ALA A 4 -42.21 6.40 -19.00
C ALA A 4 -41.22 6.85 -17.91
N ALA A 5 -41.70 7.57 -16.89
CA ALA A 5 -40.89 7.98 -15.75
C ALA A 5 -40.36 6.76 -14.97
N LEU A 6 -41.20 5.74 -14.74
CA LEU A 6 -40.77 4.50 -14.08
C LEU A 6 -39.68 3.77 -14.88
N ARG A 7 -39.80 3.73 -16.21
CA ARG A 7 -38.83 3.09 -17.10
C ARG A 7 -37.49 3.84 -17.13
N TRP A 8 -37.51 5.17 -17.07
CA TRP A 8 -36.31 6.00 -16.94
C TRP A 8 -35.62 5.84 -15.58
N VAL A 9 -36.38 5.81 -14.48
CA VAL A 9 -35.83 5.57 -13.13
C VAL A 9 -35.18 4.19 -13.04
N LEU A 10 -35.81 3.15 -13.60
CA LEU A 10 -35.25 1.81 -13.63
C LEU A 10 -33.98 1.73 -14.50
N LEU A 11 -33.95 2.43 -15.64
CA LEU A 11 -32.76 2.49 -16.50
C LEU A 11 -31.58 3.18 -15.79
N VAL A 12 -31.84 4.30 -15.11
CA VAL A 12 -30.82 5.03 -14.33
C VAL A 12 -30.33 4.18 -13.16
N ALA A 13 -31.24 3.52 -12.42
CA ALA A 13 -30.87 2.62 -11.33
C ALA A 13 -30.01 1.44 -11.81
N PHE A 14 -30.34 0.86 -12.97
CA PHE A 14 -29.56 -0.21 -13.58
C PHE A 14 -28.16 0.27 -14.02
N LEU A 15 -28.07 1.45 -14.63
CA LEU A 15 -26.78 2.04 -15.03
C LEU A 15 -25.90 2.37 -13.82
N VAL A 16 -26.48 2.85 -12.72
CA VAL A 16 -25.76 3.10 -11.47
C VAL A 16 -25.28 1.79 -10.84
N ALA A 17 -26.12 0.76 -10.82
CA ALA A 17 -25.73 -0.57 -10.30
C ALA A 17 -24.62 -1.22 -11.14
N ALA A 18 -24.68 -1.08 -12.46
CA ALA A 18 -23.66 -1.62 -13.38
C ALA A 18 -22.31 -0.90 -13.28
N GLY A 19 -22.27 0.33 -12.77
CA GLY A 19 -21.04 1.11 -12.57
C GLY A 19 -20.21 0.73 -11.32
N HIS A 20 -20.78 -0.06 -10.40
CA HIS A 20 -20.06 -0.53 -9.21
C HIS A 20 -19.29 -1.82 -9.54
N GLY A 21 -18.21 -1.69 -10.31
CA GLY A 21 -17.27 -2.79 -10.51
C GLY A 21 -16.53 -3.10 -9.22
N ALA A 22 -16.59 -4.35 -8.75
CA ALA A 22 -15.70 -4.82 -7.71
C ALA A 22 -14.26 -4.73 -8.24
N GLU A 23 -13.41 -3.91 -7.63
CA GLU A 23 -11.99 -3.90 -7.98
C GLU A 23 -11.39 -5.26 -7.61
N ALA A 24 -10.82 -5.93 -8.60
CA ALA A 24 -10.15 -7.20 -8.38
C ALA A 24 -8.95 -6.99 -7.45
N SER A 25 -8.86 -7.82 -6.41
CA SER A 25 -7.67 -7.92 -5.56
C SER A 25 -6.41 -8.07 -6.42
N ARG A 26 -5.40 -7.27 -6.12
CA ARG A 26 -4.10 -7.30 -6.81
C ARG A 26 -3.01 -7.78 -5.86
N ILE A 27 -1.98 -8.39 -6.43
CA ILE A 27 -0.73 -8.62 -5.70
C ILE A 27 0.17 -7.40 -5.90
N ARG A 28 0.53 -6.75 -4.80
CA ARG A 28 1.44 -5.60 -4.76
C ARG A 28 2.83 -6.08 -4.33
N HIS A 29 3.77 -6.09 -5.26
CA HIS A 29 5.15 -6.48 -4.98
C HIS A 29 6.01 -5.27 -4.63
N TYR A 30 6.74 -5.38 -3.52
CA TYR A 30 7.73 -4.39 -3.09
C TYR A 30 9.05 -5.08 -2.86
N ARG A 31 10.14 -4.42 -3.28
CA ARG A 31 11.50 -4.86 -2.99
C ARG A 31 12.16 -3.87 -2.06
N TRP A 32 12.52 -4.35 -0.89
CA TRP A 32 13.08 -3.53 0.18
C TRP A 32 14.49 -4.00 0.52
N GLU A 33 15.42 -3.07 0.61
CA GLU A 33 16.75 -3.28 1.17
C GLU A 33 16.88 -2.46 2.44
N VAL A 34 17.09 -3.15 3.56
CA VAL A 34 17.38 -2.52 4.86
C VAL A 34 18.88 -2.31 4.95
N LYS A 35 19.30 -1.06 5.07
CA LYS A 35 20.72 -0.70 5.09
C LYS A 35 21.02 0.50 5.96
N TYR A 36 22.28 0.61 6.33
CA TYR A 36 22.85 1.80 6.93
C TYR A 36 22.98 2.95 5.94
N GLU A 37 22.67 4.15 6.39
CA GLU A 37 22.80 5.37 5.61
C GLU A 37 23.13 6.55 6.55
N TYR A 38 23.97 7.48 6.11
CA TYR A 38 24.17 8.71 6.87
C TYR A 38 23.06 9.73 6.54
N ARG A 39 22.35 10.20 7.57
CA ARG A 39 21.27 11.20 7.46
C ARG A 39 21.33 12.19 8.61
N SER A 40 20.59 13.30 8.49
CA SER A 40 20.51 14.37 9.50
C SER A 40 19.05 14.75 9.81
N PRO A 41 18.20 13.81 10.28
CA PRO A 41 16.78 14.08 10.51
C PRO A 41 16.53 15.12 11.62
N ASP A 42 17.48 15.29 12.53
CA ASP A 42 17.47 16.24 13.64
C ASP A 42 18.57 17.31 13.49
N CYS A 43 18.98 17.60 12.24
CA CYS A 43 20.09 18.50 11.90
C CYS A 43 21.49 18.02 12.30
N PHE A 44 21.64 16.81 12.89
CA PHE A 44 22.93 16.20 13.20
C PHE A 44 23.16 14.94 12.37
N ARG A 45 24.32 14.84 11.72
CA ARG A 45 24.65 13.71 10.85
C ARG A 45 24.92 12.46 11.69
N LYS A 46 24.09 11.43 11.51
CA LYS A 46 24.15 10.15 12.23
C LYS A 46 24.00 8.99 11.26
N LEU A 47 24.52 7.84 11.65
CA LEU A 47 24.24 6.58 10.96
C LEU A 47 22.84 6.12 11.36
N VAL A 48 21.97 5.90 10.37
CA VAL A 48 20.59 5.45 10.60
C VAL A 48 20.29 4.23 9.76
N ILE A 49 19.35 3.40 10.24
CA ILE A 49 18.80 2.28 9.47
C ILE A 49 17.67 2.81 8.58
N THR A 50 17.71 2.46 7.30
CA THR A 50 16.75 2.93 6.29
C THR A 50 16.21 1.78 5.48
N ILE A 51 15.06 1.98 4.85
CA ILE A 51 14.55 1.09 3.79
C ILE A 51 14.78 1.80 2.46
N ASN A 52 15.53 1.16 1.54
CA ASN A 52 15.89 1.71 0.24
C ASN A 52 16.58 3.10 0.35
N GLY A 53 17.36 3.33 1.41
CA GLY A 53 18.05 4.61 1.64
C GLY A 53 17.16 5.75 2.14
N GLN A 54 15.88 5.49 2.44
CA GLN A 54 14.91 6.51 2.86
C GLN A 54 14.52 6.34 4.34
N SER A 55 14.31 7.49 4.99
CA SER A 55 13.73 7.59 6.33
C SER A 55 12.86 8.86 6.38
N PRO A 56 11.52 8.77 6.49
CA PRO A 56 10.73 7.53 6.56
C PRO A 56 10.93 6.59 5.35
N GLY A 57 10.72 5.29 5.56
CA GLY A 57 10.77 4.31 4.46
C GLY A 57 9.68 4.56 3.41
N PRO A 58 9.79 3.95 2.21
CA PRO A 58 8.79 4.11 1.15
C PRO A 58 7.41 3.60 1.61
N PRO A 59 6.32 4.30 1.27
CA PRO A 59 4.98 3.88 1.67
C PRO A 59 4.56 2.61 0.91
N ILE A 60 3.77 1.78 1.58
CA ILE A 60 2.98 0.72 0.94
C ILE A 60 1.62 1.31 0.63
N LEU A 61 1.23 1.26 -0.65
CA LEU A 61 -0.07 1.73 -1.13
C LEU A 61 -0.83 0.53 -1.68
N ALA A 62 -1.88 0.13 -0.98
CA ALA A 62 -2.70 -1.03 -1.29
C ALA A 62 -4.18 -0.69 -1.12
N GLN A 63 -5.03 -1.43 -1.80
CA GLN A 63 -6.49 -1.36 -1.64
C GLN A 63 -6.98 -2.51 -0.78
N GLN A 64 -8.18 -2.37 -0.22
CA GLN A 64 -8.76 -3.44 0.57
C GLN A 64 -8.87 -4.72 -0.27
N GLY A 65 -8.35 -5.82 0.26
CA GLY A 65 -8.33 -7.12 -0.41
C GLY A 65 -7.06 -7.39 -1.21
N ASP A 66 -6.18 -6.40 -1.44
CA ASP A 66 -4.88 -6.64 -2.07
C ASP A 66 -4.00 -7.57 -1.21
N THR A 67 -3.17 -8.37 -1.88
CA THR A 67 -2.08 -9.11 -1.21
C THR A 67 -0.79 -8.33 -1.35
N VAL A 68 -0.13 -8.03 -0.24
CA VAL A 68 1.16 -7.33 -0.24
C VAL A 68 2.29 -8.35 -0.09
N VAL A 69 3.23 -8.35 -1.03
CA VAL A 69 4.43 -9.18 -0.99
C VAL A 69 5.64 -8.26 -0.89
N VAL A 70 6.43 -8.42 0.16
CA VAL A 70 7.66 -7.64 0.38
C VAL A 70 8.87 -8.57 0.37
N ASP A 71 9.68 -8.45 -0.68
CA ASP A 71 10.98 -9.10 -0.77
C ASP A 71 12.01 -8.27 -0.01
N LEU A 72 12.31 -8.70 1.21
CA LEU A 72 13.21 -8.00 2.13
C LEU A 72 14.64 -8.54 2.02
N LYS A 73 15.59 -7.66 1.71
CA LYS A 73 17.03 -7.91 1.82
C LYS A 73 17.57 -7.21 3.06
N ASN A 74 18.17 -7.96 3.97
CA ASN A 74 18.96 -7.39 5.06
C ASN A 74 20.40 -7.14 4.58
N SER A 75 20.78 -5.87 4.47
CA SER A 75 22.14 -5.43 4.14
C SER A 75 22.84 -4.76 5.34
N LEU A 76 22.31 -4.95 6.56
CA LEU A 76 23.01 -4.59 7.78
C LEU A 76 24.12 -5.62 8.05
N HIS A 77 25.28 -5.15 8.46
CA HIS A 77 26.45 -6.01 8.67
C HIS A 77 26.49 -6.64 10.07
N THR A 78 25.83 -6.03 11.04
CA THR A 78 25.97 -6.38 12.46
C THR A 78 24.66 -6.78 13.13
N GLU A 79 23.51 -6.56 12.49
CA GLU A 79 22.18 -6.79 13.06
C GLU A 79 21.31 -7.73 12.23
N ASN A 80 20.45 -8.46 12.93
CA ASN A 80 19.30 -9.11 12.34
C ASN A 80 18.13 -8.12 12.18
N VAL A 81 17.23 -8.40 11.25
CA VAL A 81 16.07 -7.56 10.95
C VAL A 81 14.79 -8.39 10.93
N ALA A 82 13.74 -7.89 11.57
CA ALA A 82 12.37 -8.36 11.42
C ALA A 82 11.45 -7.15 11.14
N ILE A 83 10.42 -7.35 10.32
CA ILE A 83 9.44 -6.32 9.96
C ILE A 83 8.08 -6.68 10.55
N HIS A 84 7.44 -5.72 11.20
CA HIS A 84 6.09 -5.84 11.74
C HIS A 84 5.14 -4.90 11.00
N TRP A 85 4.01 -5.43 10.55
CA TRP A 85 2.95 -4.66 9.92
C TRP A 85 1.96 -4.18 10.97
N HIS A 86 2.21 -2.99 11.53
CA HIS A 86 1.36 -2.43 12.58
C HIS A 86 -0.10 -2.28 12.09
N GLY A 87 -1.04 -2.88 12.81
CA GLY A 87 -2.47 -2.83 12.52
C GLY A 87 -3.00 -3.87 11.52
N ILE A 88 -2.13 -4.70 10.92
CA ILE A 88 -2.58 -5.79 10.04
C ILE A 88 -2.88 -7.04 10.87
N ARG A 89 -4.08 -7.59 10.68
CA ARG A 89 -4.44 -8.91 11.21
C ARG A 89 -3.74 -9.98 10.36
N GLN A 90 -2.77 -10.66 10.96
CA GLN A 90 -2.05 -11.78 10.36
C GLN A 90 -2.68 -13.12 10.73
#